data_AF-A0A257P4K6-F1
#
_entry.id   AF-A0A257P4K6-F1
#
_cell.length_a   1.000
_cell.length_b   1.000
_cell.length_c   1.000
_cell.angle_alpha   90.00
_cell.angle_beta   90.00
_cell.angle_gamma   90.00
#
_symmetry.space_group_name_H-M   'P 1'
#
loop_
_entity.id
_entity.type
_entity.pdbx_description
1 polymer ?
#
loop_
_entity_poly.entity_id
_entity_poly.type
_entity_poly.pdbx_seq_one_letter_code
_entity_poly.pdbx_strand_id
1 'polypeptide(L)'
;SQNQTGAKVYRIRSCFWFSSINVGIEHQADDSRITVLALRSAPTIPSKEDADRFEQLNADVQSTITPAFSAGLLARSTKLLPVIRANAETFARAVAVHLGSRRLGDQLGTLLAGAYSLHSERDISQDQADDYIKRLDWRRDGAGDEIERDEIKLLTFLTSHRIRVTPGNAAPVEMTIGRLIAAAWGGDERMARDQAEVELRSRGMRSDEAAGLFVSNTHPAIKAILTGTQWSSGWQRSLLRLTGAEASSKAIRFESMHVAKAVYLPRATLEGRQ
;
A
#
# COMPACT_ATOMS: atom_id res chain seq x y z
N SER A 1 -25.06 -23.91 -25.94
CA SER A 1 -26.05 -22.85 -26.16
C SER A 1 -25.32 -21.59 -26.58
N GLN A 2 -25.75 -20.97 -27.69
CA GLN A 2 -25.19 -19.74 -28.22
C GLN A 2 -25.65 -18.55 -27.35
N ASN A 3 -24.72 -17.77 -26.82
CA ASN A 3 -25.01 -16.43 -26.32
C ASN A 3 -24.67 -15.41 -27.42
N GLN A 4 -25.72 -14.87 -28.06
CA GLN A 4 -25.65 -13.70 -28.91
C GLN A 4 -25.58 -12.43 -28.02
N THR A 5 -24.39 -11.88 -27.87
CA THR A 5 -24.18 -10.43 -27.67
C THR A 5 -23.06 -10.04 -28.63
N GLY A 6 -23.25 -9.01 -29.46
CA GLY A 6 -22.27 -8.54 -30.45
C GLY A 6 -21.01 -7.90 -29.84
N ALA A 7 -20.62 -8.32 -28.64
CA ALA A 7 -19.45 -7.84 -27.93
C ALA A 7 -18.20 -8.51 -28.51
N LYS A 8 -17.30 -7.70 -29.08
CA LYS A 8 -15.97 -8.16 -29.49
C LYS A 8 -15.07 -8.19 -28.24
N VAL A 9 -14.59 -9.38 -27.90
CA VAL A 9 -13.65 -9.57 -26.79
C VAL A 9 -12.24 -9.67 -27.37
N TYR A 10 -11.33 -8.83 -26.88
CA TYR A 10 -9.92 -8.85 -27.24
C TYR A 10 -9.09 -9.37 -26.08
N ARG A 11 -8.17 -10.31 -26.36
CA ARG A 11 -7.21 -10.80 -25.36
C ARG A 11 -5.87 -10.11 -25.58
N ILE A 12 -5.48 -9.28 -24.62
CA ILE A 12 -4.20 -8.56 -24.64
C ILE A 12 -3.18 -9.30 -23.77
N ARG A 13 -1.95 -9.43 -24.28
CA ARG A 13 -0.78 -9.96 -23.55
C ARG A 13 0.40 -9.02 -23.74
N SER A 14 0.25 -7.81 -23.20
CA SER A 14 1.22 -6.73 -23.37
C SER A 14 1.48 -6.05 -22.02
N CYS A 15 2.66 -5.48 -21.86
CA CYS A 15 2.92 -4.50 -20.82
C CYS A 15 2.55 -3.11 -21.33
N PHE A 16 2.12 -2.25 -20.42
CA PHE A 16 1.77 -0.86 -20.72
C PHE A 16 2.57 0.07 -19.83
N TRP A 17 3.02 1.17 -20.42
CA TRP A 17 3.64 2.27 -19.70
C TRP A 17 2.70 3.47 -19.75
N PHE A 18 2.39 4.04 -18.60
CA PHE A 18 1.56 5.23 -18.48
C PHE A 18 2.38 6.34 -17.82
N SER A 19 2.13 7.58 -18.23
CA SER A 19 2.69 8.77 -17.60
C SER A 19 1.53 9.65 -17.15
N SER A 20 1.53 10.03 -15.87
CA SER A 20 0.50 10.88 -15.27
C SER A 20 1.11 11.70 -14.14
N ILE A 21 0.53 12.88 -13.89
CA ILE A 21 0.87 13.70 -12.71
C ILE A 21 0.33 13.04 -11.43
N ASN A 22 -0.89 12.49 -11.50
CA ASN A 22 -1.54 11.80 -10.38
C ASN A 22 -1.73 10.32 -10.73
N VAL A 23 -1.36 9.44 -9.82
CA VAL A 23 -1.48 7.99 -10.01
C VAL A 23 -2.78 7.52 -9.35
N GLY A 24 -3.81 7.26 -10.17
CA GLY A 24 -5.13 6.80 -9.71
C GLY A 24 -5.19 5.31 -9.40
N ILE A 25 -4.20 4.75 -8.69
CA ILE A 25 -4.21 3.35 -8.26
C ILE A 25 -4.91 3.27 -6.91
N GLU A 26 -6.21 2.93 -6.92
CA GLU A 26 -7.06 2.94 -5.72
C GLU A 26 -7.24 1.54 -5.07
N HIS A 27 -6.83 0.46 -5.75
CA HIS A 27 -7.15 -0.91 -5.30
C HIS A 27 -5.94 -1.86 -5.23
N GLN A 28 -5.83 -2.61 -4.13
CA GLN A 28 -4.75 -3.56 -3.79
C GLN A 28 -4.53 -4.69 -4.84
N ALA A 29 -5.52 -4.94 -5.71
CA ALA A 29 -5.37 -5.89 -6.83
C ALA A 29 -4.34 -5.38 -7.87
N ASP A 30 -4.20 -4.06 -7.98
CA ASP A 30 -3.30 -3.39 -8.92
C ASP A 30 -1.86 -3.32 -8.40
N ASP A 31 -1.66 -3.38 -7.07
CA ASP A 31 -0.33 -3.42 -6.44
C ASP A 31 0.52 -4.64 -6.87
N SER A 32 -0.09 -5.70 -7.43
CA SER A 32 0.65 -6.83 -8.01
C SER A 32 1.19 -6.57 -9.41
N ARG A 33 0.61 -5.60 -10.10
CA ARG A 33 0.62 -5.53 -11.57
C ARG A 33 1.08 -4.19 -12.09
N ILE A 34 1.10 -3.16 -11.24
CA ILE A 34 1.52 -1.81 -11.59
C ILE A 34 2.73 -1.41 -10.73
N THR A 35 3.82 -1.05 -11.40
CA THR A 35 5.00 -0.46 -10.74
C THR A 35 4.95 1.03 -11.00
N VAL A 36 4.87 1.82 -9.94
CA VAL A 36 4.94 3.28 -10.04
C VAL A 36 6.40 3.69 -9.97
N LEU A 37 6.84 4.44 -10.98
CA LEU A 37 8.16 5.07 -11.02
C LEU A 37 7.96 6.58 -10.94
N ALA A 38 8.53 7.19 -9.92
CA ALA A 38 8.53 8.64 -9.77
C ALA A 38 9.73 9.22 -10.52
N LEU A 39 9.49 10.30 -11.26
CA LEU A 39 10.58 11.16 -11.74
C LEU A 39 11.04 12.01 -10.56
N ARG A 40 12.35 12.22 -10.44
CA ARG A 40 12.88 13.17 -9.44
C ARG A 40 12.28 14.55 -9.69
N SER A 41 11.87 15.22 -8.63
CA SER A 41 11.36 16.58 -8.73
C SER A 41 12.41 17.51 -9.35
N ALA A 42 12.02 18.19 -10.42
CA ALA A 42 12.75 19.32 -10.96
C ALA A 42 12.49 20.57 -10.08
N PRO A 43 13.39 21.57 -10.08
CA PRO A 43 13.12 22.86 -9.45
C PRO A 43 11.81 23.47 -9.98
N THR A 44 11.07 24.16 -9.11
CA THR A 44 9.75 24.74 -9.42
C THR A 44 9.79 25.74 -10.58
N ILE A 45 10.95 26.38 -10.80
CA ILE A 45 11.20 27.29 -11.90
C ILE A 45 12.34 26.69 -12.73
N PRO A 46 12.08 26.27 -13.98
CA PRO A 46 13.12 25.74 -14.87
C PRO A 46 14.18 26.79 -15.14
N SER A 47 15.45 26.40 -15.05
CA SER A 47 16.56 27.23 -15.50
C SER A 47 16.70 27.19 -17.02
N LYS A 48 17.50 28.10 -17.59
CA LYS A 48 17.89 28.00 -19.01
C LYS A 48 18.62 26.68 -19.31
N GLU A 49 19.47 26.21 -18.40
CA GLU A 49 20.15 24.92 -18.55
C GLU A 49 19.17 23.75 -18.62
N ASP A 50 18.05 23.80 -17.89
CA ASP A 50 17.01 22.77 -17.94
C ASP A 50 16.29 22.76 -19.29
N ALA A 51 16.02 23.95 -19.85
CA ALA A 51 15.45 24.08 -21.19
C ALA A 51 16.41 23.53 -22.26
N ASP A 52 17.68 23.92 -22.21
CA ASP A 52 18.71 23.45 -23.14
C ASP A 52 18.90 21.92 -23.07
N ARG A 53 18.88 21.34 -21.86
CA ARG A 53 18.91 19.87 -21.65
C ARG A 53 17.70 19.18 -22.26
N PHE A 54 16.51 19.76 -22.14
CA PHE A 54 15.28 19.20 -22.70
C PHE A 54 15.30 19.24 -24.24
N GLU A 55 15.79 20.32 -24.84
CA GLU A 55 15.98 20.42 -26.28
C GLU A 55 16.99 19.38 -26.79
N GLN A 56 18.11 19.21 -26.09
CA GLN A 56 19.10 18.18 -26.43
C GLN A 56 18.50 16.77 -26.35
N LEU A 57 17.73 16.46 -25.29
CA LEU A 57 17.07 15.17 -25.14
C LEU A 57 16.11 14.90 -26.32
N ASN A 58 15.35 15.92 -26.75
CA ASN A 58 14.47 15.78 -27.91
C ASN A 58 15.28 15.49 -29.18
N ALA A 59 16.41 16.18 -29.40
CA ALA A 59 17.28 15.93 -30.54
C ALA A 59 17.88 14.50 -30.52
N ASP A 60 18.31 14.03 -29.36
CA ASP A 60 18.85 12.68 -29.17
C ASP A 60 17.80 11.61 -29.44
N VAL A 61 16.56 11.82 -28.96
CA VAL A 61 15.42 10.92 -29.21
C VAL A 61 15.11 10.83 -30.70
N GLN A 62 15.01 11.96 -31.39
CA GLN A 62 14.70 12.01 -32.83
C GLN A 62 15.78 11.34 -33.69
N SER A 63 17.05 11.55 -33.33
CA SER A 63 18.18 10.96 -34.07
C SER A 63 18.39 9.47 -33.77
N THR A 64 18.06 9.02 -32.56
CA THR A 64 18.26 7.63 -32.13
C THR A 64 17.10 6.72 -32.54
N ILE A 65 15.85 7.13 -32.29
CA ILE A 65 14.66 6.29 -32.49
C ILE A 65 14.22 6.32 -33.96
N THR A 66 15.07 5.78 -34.83
CA THR A 66 14.80 5.61 -36.25
C THR A 66 14.06 4.30 -36.53
N PRO A 67 13.46 4.11 -37.72
CA PRO A 67 12.88 2.82 -38.11
C PRO A 67 13.90 1.67 -38.07
N ALA A 68 15.14 1.93 -38.49
CA ALA A 68 16.22 0.96 -38.46
C ALA A 68 16.62 0.58 -37.03
N PHE A 69 16.75 1.57 -36.14
CA PHE A 69 17.00 1.32 -34.71
C PHE A 69 15.87 0.50 -34.09
N SER A 70 14.62 0.87 -34.36
CA SER A 70 13.44 0.18 -33.82
C SER A 70 13.37 -1.28 -34.28
N ALA A 71 13.63 -1.55 -35.56
CA ALA A 71 13.71 -2.91 -36.10
C ALA A 71 14.88 -3.70 -35.49
N GLY A 72 16.04 -3.06 -35.34
CA GLY A 72 17.23 -3.64 -34.71
C GLY A 72 17.00 -3.99 -33.23
N LEU A 73 16.34 -3.11 -32.48
CA LEU A 73 16.00 -3.33 -31.08
C LEU A 73 15.02 -4.51 -30.92
N LEU A 74 14.03 -4.63 -31.81
CA LEU A 74 13.12 -5.77 -31.83
C LEU A 74 13.84 -7.08 -32.15
N ALA A 75 14.69 -7.08 -33.18
CA ALA A 75 15.48 -8.25 -33.57
C ALA A 75 16.43 -8.68 -32.45
N ARG A 76 17.12 -7.71 -31.81
CA ARG A 76 17.97 -7.93 -30.64
C ARG A 76 17.17 -8.52 -29.48
N SER A 77 16.05 -7.91 -29.12
CA SER A 77 15.20 -8.38 -28.02
C SER A 77 14.73 -9.81 -28.25
N THR A 78 14.36 -10.15 -29.50
CA THR A 78 13.96 -11.50 -29.90
C THR A 78 15.13 -12.49 -29.78
N LYS A 79 16.32 -12.12 -30.26
CA LYS A 79 17.55 -12.93 -30.14
C LYS A 79 17.91 -13.17 -28.67
N LEU A 80 17.76 -12.17 -27.82
CA LEU A 80 18.11 -12.22 -26.39
C LEU A 80 17.00 -12.78 -25.49
N LEU A 81 15.86 -13.24 -26.03
CA LEU A 81 14.76 -13.77 -25.22
C LEU A 81 15.19 -14.81 -24.16
N PRO A 82 16.07 -15.79 -24.47
CA PRO A 82 16.53 -16.75 -23.45
C PRO A 82 17.29 -16.07 -22.30
N VAL A 83 18.20 -15.15 -22.64
CA VAL A 83 19.03 -14.41 -21.66
C VAL A 83 18.16 -13.47 -20.83
N ILE A 84 17.20 -12.76 -21.45
CA ILE A 84 16.27 -11.88 -20.75
C ILE A 84 15.45 -12.68 -19.72
N ARG A 85 14.97 -13.88 -20.09
CA ARG A 85 14.21 -14.74 -19.18
C ARG A 85 15.06 -15.25 -18.03
N ALA A 86 16.29 -15.71 -18.29
CA ALA A 86 17.21 -16.15 -17.24
C ALA A 86 17.54 -15.00 -16.27
N ASN A 87 17.84 -13.82 -16.81
CA ASN A 87 18.13 -12.63 -16.02
C ASN A 87 16.91 -12.17 -15.21
N ALA A 88 15.69 -12.30 -15.74
CA ALA A 88 14.48 -11.95 -15.02
C ALA A 88 14.33 -12.79 -13.74
N GLU A 89 14.64 -14.08 -13.79
CA GLU A 89 14.63 -14.95 -12.62
C GLU A 89 15.73 -14.58 -11.61
N THR A 90 16.93 -14.23 -12.08
CA THR A 90 18.03 -13.80 -11.20
C THR A 90 17.73 -12.48 -10.51
N PHE A 91 17.24 -11.48 -11.25
CA PHE A 91 16.80 -10.22 -10.65
C PHE A 91 15.60 -10.41 -9.72
N ALA A 92 14.64 -11.28 -10.06
CA ALA A 92 13.49 -11.55 -9.19
C ALA A 92 13.92 -12.09 -7.82
N ARG A 93 14.89 -13.02 -7.78
CA ARG A 93 15.46 -13.52 -6.51
C ARG A 93 16.17 -12.41 -5.75
N ALA A 94 17.02 -11.65 -6.44
CA ALA A 94 17.81 -10.57 -5.83
C ALA A 94 16.90 -9.48 -5.21
N VAL A 95 15.84 -9.07 -5.93
CA VAL A 95 14.83 -8.12 -5.44
C VAL A 95 14.04 -8.71 -4.26
N ALA A 96 13.64 -9.97 -4.35
CA ALA A 96 12.87 -10.62 -3.28
C ALA A 96 13.63 -10.66 -1.96
N VAL A 97 14.94 -10.89 -2.02
CA VAL A 97 15.83 -10.83 -0.85
C VAL A 97 15.99 -9.39 -0.37
N HIS A 98 16.30 -8.45 -1.27
CA HIS A 98 16.60 -7.06 -0.91
C HIS A 98 15.39 -6.31 -0.32
N LEU A 99 14.21 -6.51 -0.90
CA LEU A 99 12.97 -5.82 -0.51
C LEU A 99 12.04 -6.68 0.37
N GLY A 100 12.45 -7.90 0.72
CA GLY A 100 11.67 -8.81 1.55
C GLY A 100 10.32 -9.25 0.93
N SER A 101 10.17 -9.14 -0.39
CA SER A 101 8.91 -9.40 -1.08
C SER A 101 9.11 -10.16 -2.38
N ARG A 102 8.73 -11.45 -2.38
CA ARG A 102 8.75 -12.30 -3.58
C ARG A 102 7.88 -11.74 -4.71
N ARG A 103 6.74 -11.15 -4.35
CA ARG A 103 5.80 -10.54 -5.29
C ARG A 103 6.41 -9.34 -6.01
N LEU A 104 7.13 -8.47 -5.29
CA LEU A 104 7.89 -7.38 -5.91
C LEU A 104 9.02 -7.92 -6.78
N GLY A 105 9.64 -9.02 -6.36
CA GLY A 105 10.63 -9.75 -7.17
C GLY A 105 10.10 -10.16 -8.54
N ASP A 106 8.95 -10.83 -8.60
CA ASP A 106 8.36 -11.29 -9.87
C ASP A 106 8.05 -10.12 -10.82
N GLN A 107 7.62 -8.98 -10.27
CA GLN A 107 7.27 -7.78 -11.02
C GLN A 107 8.50 -7.01 -11.51
N LEU A 108 9.42 -6.68 -10.60
CA LEU A 108 10.60 -5.85 -10.89
C LEU A 108 11.67 -6.64 -11.62
N GLY A 109 11.80 -7.94 -11.39
CA GLY A 109 12.79 -8.79 -12.05
C GLY A 109 12.68 -8.75 -13.57
N THR A 110 11.46 -8.79 -14.09
CA THR A 110 11.19 -8.67 -15.53
C THR A 110 11.59 -7.31 -16.09
N LEU A 111 11.27 -6.21 -15.38
CA LEU A 111 11.61 -4.85 -15.80
C LEU A 111 13.13 -4.62 -15.81
N LEU A 112 13.82 -5.08 -14.76
CA LEU A 112 15.27 -4.97 -14.63
C LEU A 112 16.00 -5.79 -15.69
N ALA A 113 15.53 -7.00 -16.01
CA ALA A 113 16.10 -7.81 -17.07
C ALA A 113 15.93 -7.15 -18.45
N GLY A 114 14.78 -6.52 -18.71
CA GLY A 114 14.54 -5.70 -19.89
C GLY A 114 15.55 -4.56 -20.00
N ALA A 115 15.70 -3.77 -18.93
CA ALA A 115 16.67 -2.67 -18.88
C ALA A 115 18.12 -3.14 -19.08
N TYR A 116 18.52 -4.23 -18.42
CA TYR A 116 19.86 -4.79 -18.54
C TYR A 116 20.17 -5.28 -19.97
N SER A 117 19.17 -5.79 -20.69
CA SER A 117 19.33 -6.27 -22.07
C SER A 117 19.67 -5.17 -23.08
N LEU A 118 19.39 -3.90 -22.73
CA LEU A 118 19.72 -2.73 -23.55
C LEU A 118 21.23 -2.48 -23.63
N HIS A 119 22.00 -2.93 -22.63
CA HIS A 119 23.45 -2.69 -22.57
C HIS A 119 24.28 -3.97 -22.34
N SER A 120 23.65 -5.14 -22.22
CA SER A 120 24.34 -6.43 -22.05
C SER A 120 23.63 -7.56 -22.82
N GLU A 121 24.40 -8.54 -23.27
CA GLU A 121 23.92 -9.78 -23.93
C GLU A 121 24.12 -11.04 -23.08
N ARG A 122 24.64 -10.88 -21.84
CA ARG A 122 25.08 -12.00 -21.01
C ARG A 122 24.10 -12.29 -19.89
N ASP A 123 24.15 -13.52 -19.38
CA ASP A 123 23.50 -13.84 -18.12
C ASP A 123 24.18 -13.07 -16.97
N ILE A 124 23.38 -12.50 -16.09
CA ILE A 124 23.84 -11.83 -14.87
C ILE A 124 23.98 -12.87 -13.76
N SER A 125 25.09 -12.84 -13.03
CA SER A 125 25.25 -13.67 -11.83
C SER A 125 24.42 -13.11 -10.66
N GLN A 126 24.18 -13.93 -9.63
CA GLN A 126 23.43 -13.50 -8.44
C GLN A 126 24.12 -12.32 -7.75
N ASP A 127 25.44 -12.40 -7.54
CA ASP A 127 26.22 -11.32 -6.89
C ASP A 127 26.14 -10.00 -7.68
N GLN A 128 26.23 -10.08 -9.01
CA GLN A 128 26.08 -8.90 -9.87
C GLN A 128 24.67 -8.31 -9.81
N ALA A 129 23.64 -9.15 -9.73
CA ALA A 129 22.26 -8.70 -9.60
C ALA A 129 22.02 -8.02 -8.24
N ASP A 130 22.58 -8.58 -7.17
CA ASP A 130 22.51 -8.00 -5.83
C ASP A 130 23.21 -6.62 -5.80
N ASP A 131 24.38 -6.50 -6.42
CA ASP A 131 25.10 -5.23 -6.54
C ASP A 131 24.37 -4.22 -7.43
N TYR A 132 23.73 -4.68 -8.51
CA TYR A 132 22.91 -3.84 -9.38
C TYR A 132 21.75 -3.23 -8.58
N ILE A 133 21.05 -4.04 -7.79
CA ILE A 133 19.89 -3.63 -6.98
C ILE A 133 20.29 -2.65 -5.89
N LYS A 134 21.41 -2.87 -5.19
CA LYS A 134 21.90 -1.97 -4.13
C LYS A 134 22.20 -0.55 -4.63
N ARG A 135 22.48 -0.37 -5.92
CA ARG A 135 22.78 0.94 -6.53
C ARG A 135 21.54 1.74 -6.90
N LEU A 136 20.39 1.09 -6.98
CA LEU A 136 19.14 1.75 -7.32
C LEU A 136 18.58 2.46 -6.09
N ASP A 137 17.99 3.63 -6.31
CA ASP A 137 17.22 4.30 -5.28
C ASP A 137 15.82 3.69 -5.21
N TRP A 138 15.51 3.07 -4.08
CA TRP A 138 14.23 2.42 -3.83
C TRP A 138 13.27 3.31 -3.04
N ARG A 139 13.65 4.55 -2.75
CA ARG A 139 12.77 5.56 -2.15
C ARG A 139 11.65 5.88 -3.15
N ARG A 140 10.40 5.77 -2.70
CA ARG A 140 9.24 6.13 -3.52
C ARG A 140 8.88 7.59 -3.26
N ASP A 141 9.31 8.49 -4.12
CA ASP A 141 8.89 9.89 -4.06
C ASP A 141 7.38 9.98 -4.33
N GLY A 142 6.61 10.54 -3.39
CA GLY A 142 5.17 10.83 -3.56
C GLY A 142 4.19 9.81 -2.96
N ALA A 143 4.68 8.75 -2.31
CA ALA A 143 3.95 8.11 -1.22
C ALA A 143 4.62 8.60 0.07
N GLY A 144 3.85 9.16 1.01
CA GLY A 144 4.37 9.54 2.32
C GLY A 144 5.24 8.44 2.91
N ASP A 145 6.26 8.87 3.65
CA ASP A 145 7.24 8.04 4.33
C ASP A 145 6.68 6.71 4.86
N GLU A 146 7.48 5.67 4.68
CA GLU A 146 7.12 4.25 4.87
C GLU A 146 6.08 3.75 3.85
N ILE A 147 6.23 2.49 3.43
CA ILE A 147 5.05 1.73 3.05
C ILE A 147 4.17 1.77 4.31
N GLU A 148 3.25 2.74 4.43
CA GLU A 148 2.29 2.77 5.53
C GLU A 148 1.63 1.41 5.46
N ARG A 149 2.03 0.54 6.40
CA ARG A 149 1.68 -0.87 6.32
C ARG A 149 0.16 -0.92 6.32
N ASP A 150 -0.42 -1.84 5.56
CA ASP A 150 -1.88 -1.90 5.38
C ASP A 150 -2.63 -1.90 6.73
N GLU A 151 -2.03 -2.44 7.79
CA GLU A 151 -2.50 -2.38 9.16
C GLU A 151 -2.45 -0.99 9.83
N ILE A 152 -1.45 -0.16 9.51
CA ILE A 152 -1.35 1.23 9.96
C ILE A 152 -2.42 2.08 9.27
N LYS A 153 -2.62 1.89 7.96
CA LYS A 153 -3.70 2.57 7.22
C LYS A 153 -5.07 2.24 7.78
N LEU A 154 -5.33 0.96 8.06
CA LEU A 154 -6.55 0.52 8.72
C LEU A 154 -6.74 1.19 10.08
N LEU A 155 -5.67 1.21 10.89
CA LEU A 155 -5.73 1.82 12.21
C LEU A 155 -6.08 3.32 12.11
N THR A 156 -5.36 4.06 11.28
CA THR A 156 -5.59 5.49 11.02
C THR A 156 -7.01 5.74 10.51
N PHE A 157 -7.51 4.89 9.61
CA PHE A 157 -8.88 4.97 9.09
C PHE A 157 -9.92 4.79 10.20
N LEU A 158 -9.77 3.77 11.05
CA LEU A 158 -10.66 3.51 12.17
C LEU A 158 -10.63 4.66 13.18
N THR A 159 -9.44 5.11 13.61
CA THR A 159 -9.30 6.16 14.64
C THR A 159 -9.74 7.52 14.14
N SER A 160 -9.64 7.80 12.84
CA SER A 160 -10.08 9.06 12.24
C SER A 160 -11.57 9.08 11.88
N HIS A 161 -12.24 7.93 11.91
CA HIS A 161 -13.67 7.84 11.59
C HIS A 161 -14.48 8.69 12.57
N ARG A 162 -15.33 9.58 12.03
CA ARG A 162 -16.15 10.52 12.79
C ARG A 162 -17.49 9.89 13.12
N ILE A 163 -17.87 9.98 14.38
CA ILE A 163 -19.12 9.47 14.90
C ILE A 163 -19.83 10.53 15.72
N ARG A 164 -21.15 10.47 15.67
CA ARG A 164 -22.01 11.27 16.53
C ARG A 164 -22.20 10.52 17.84
N VAL A 165 -21.89 11.18 18.95
CA VAL A 165 -22.05 10.68 20.31
C VAL A 165 -22.86 11.67 21.10
N THR A 166 -23.65 11.18 22.05
CA THR A 166 -24.50 12.02 22.90
C THR A 166 -23.96 11.95 24.32
N PRO A 167 -23.23 12.98 24.81
CA PRO A 167 -22.66 12.97 26.14
C PRO A 167 -23.75 13.19 27.21
N GLY A 168 -24.50 12.14 27.54
CA GLY A 168 -25.45 12.11 28.65
C GLY A 168 -26.67 12.92 28.28
N ASN A 169 -26.94 13.98 29.03
CA ASN A 169 -28.04 14.91 28.74
C ASN A 169 -27.61 16.11 27.87
N ALA A 170 -26.38 16.11 27.33
CA ALA A 170 -25.90 17.18 26.46
C ALA A 170 -26.34 16.99 25.00
N ALA A 171 -26.21 18.06 24.21
CA ALA A 171 -26.44 18.00 22.78
C ALA A 171 -25.47 16.99 22.11
N PRO A 172 -25.91 16.24 21.09
CA PRO A 172 -25.03 15.35 20.36
C PRO A 172 -23.85 16.10 19.74
N VAL A 173 -22.64 15.58 19.94
CA VAL A 173 -21.41 16.12 19.39
C VAL A 173 -20.79 15.13 18.40
N GLU A 174 -20.06 15.66 17.43
CA GLU A 174 -19.34 14.86 16.45
C GLU A 174 -17.86 14.79 16.84
N MET A 175 -17.33 13.58 16.98
CA MET A 175 -15.93 13.36 17.30
C MET A 175 -15.37 12.10 16.64
N THR A 176 -14.05 11.99 16.58
CA THR A 176 -13.38 10.81 16.03
C THR A 176 -13.33 9.67 17.06
N ILE A 177 -13.24 8.43 16.57
CA ILE A 177 -13.03 7.27 17.44
C ILE A 177 -11.74 7.39 18.25
N GLY A 178 -10.65 7.91 17.67
CA GLY A 178 -9.39 8.17 18.37
C GLY A 178 -9.57 9.10 19.57
N ARG A 179 -10.44 10.11 19.44
CA ARG A 179 -10.76 11.02 20.54
C ARG A 179 -11.56 10.32 21.65
N LEU A 180 -12.47 9.40 21.31
CA LEU A 180 -13.18 8.57 22.29
C LEU A 180 -12.25 7.61 23.02
N ILE A 181 -11.28 7.02 22.31
CA ILE A 181 -10.24 6.19 22.92
C ILE A 181 -9.45 7.03 23.93
N ALA A 182 -9.02 8.23 23.54
CA ALA A 182 -8.32 9.14 24.45
C ALA A 182 -9.18 9.52 25.67
N ALA A 183 -10.47 9.81 25.49
CA ALA A 183 -11.39 10.09 26.58
C ALA A 183 -11.57 8.88 27.53
N ALA A 184 -11.68 7.66 26.99
CA ALA A 184 -11.77 6.43 27.78
C ALA A 184 -10.48 6.12 28.55
N TRP A 185 -9.35 6.71 28.17
CA TRP A 185 -8.08 6.67 28.91
C TRP A 185 -7.85 7.87 29.83
N GLY A 186 -8.80 8.82 29.91
CA GLY A 186 -8.69 10.01 30.74
C GLY A 186 -7.86 11.15 30.14
N GLY A 187 -7.60 11.13 28.83
CA GLY A 187 -6.85 12.15 28.12
C GLY A 187 -7.68 13.30 27.52
N ASP A 188 -9.02 13.27 27.65
CA ASP A 188 -9.90 14.33 27.15
C ASP A 188 -10.94 14.72 28.21
N GLU A 189 -10.86 15.95 28.71
CA GLU A 189 -11.75 16.47 29.76
C GLU A 189 -13.18 16.76 29.28
N ARG A 190 -13.44 16.74 27.96
CA ARG A 190 -14.77 17.05 27.40
C ARG A 190 -15.78 15.91 27.53
N MET A 191 -15.35 14.71 27.88
CA MET A 191 -16.22 13.55 28.05
C MET A 191 -15.76 12.70 29.23
N ALA A 192 -16.70 12.30 30.09
CA ALA A 192 -16.40 11.40 31.20
C ALA A 192 -15.95 10.01 30.69
N ARG A 193 -14.98 9.42 31.40
CA ARG A 193 -14.36 8.13 31.04
C ARG A 193 -15.39 7.02 30.82
N ASP A 194 -16.32 6.87 31.75
CA ASP A 194 -17.34 5.82 31.72
C ASP A 194 -18.27 5.96 30.53
N GLN A 195 -18.56 7.20 30.14
CA GLN A 195 -19.38 7.48 28.97
C GLN A 195 -18.65 7.18 27.67
N ALA A 196 -17.38 7.56 27.56
CA ALA A 196 -16.56 7.21 26.41
C ALA A 196 -16.45 5.68 26.25
N GLU A 197 -16.30 4.96 27.36
CA GLU A 197 -16.26 3.50 27.38
C GLU A 197 -17.58 2.87 26.91
N VAL A 198 -18.73 3.41 27.33
CA VAL A 198 -20.05 2.95 26.84
C VAL A 198 -20.18 3.14 25.32
N GLU A 199 -19.77 4.31 24.80
CA GLU A 199 -19.83 4.61 23.36
C GLU A 199 -18.86 3.76 22.53
N LEU A 200 -17.66 3.46 23.05
CA LEU A 200 -16.73 2.55 22.38
C LEU A 200 -17.30 1.13 22.33
N ARG A 201 -17.85 0.66 23.46
CA ARG A 201 -18.39 -0.68 23.61
C ARG A 201 -19.56 -0.94 22.66
N SER A 202 -20.44 0.04 22.48
CA SER A 202 -21.54 -0.06 21.51
C SER A 202 -21.11 -0.05 20.04
N ARG A 203 -19.83 0.19 19.79
CA ARG A 203 -19.22 0.16 18.46
C ARG A 203 -18.21 -0.98 18.31
N GLY A 204 -18.18 -1.91 19.27
CA GLY A 204 -17.31 -3.09 19.22
C GLY A 204 -15.87 -2.81 19.60
N MET A 205 -15.60 -1.73 20.33
CA MET A 205 -14.29 -1.41 20.86
C MET A 205 -14.37 -1.35 22.39
N ARG A 206 -13.32 -1.77 23.11
CA ARG A 206 -13.33 -1.76 24.57
C ARG A 206 -11.95 -1.39 25.09
N SER A 207 -11.86 -0.41 25.99
CA SER A 207 -10.57 -0.12 26.61
C SER A 207 -10.21 -1.22 27.61
N ASP A 208 -8.91 -1.51 27.71
CA ASP A 208 -8.37 -2.40 28.71
C ASP A 208 -7.78 -1.60 29.89
N GLU A 209 -7.87 -2.16 31.09
CA GLU A 209 -7.37 -1.52 32.31
C GLU A 209 -5.84 -1.37 32.30
N ALA A 210 -5.11 -2.23 31.57
CA ALA A 210 -3.67 -2.09 31.31
C ALA A 210 -3.34 -1.16 30.13
N ALA A 211 -4.30 -0.31 29.74
CA ALA A 211 -4.21 0.80 28.79
C ALA A 211 -4.26 0.46 27.29
N GLY A 212 -4.56 -0.78 26.90
CA GLY A 212 -4.79 -1.14 25.50
C GLY A 212 -6.24 -0.96 25.03
N LEU A 213 -6.51 -1.42 23.80
CA LEU A 213 -7.82 -1.41 23.17
C LEU A 213 -8.13 -2.79 22.58
N PHE A 214 -9.29 -3.35 22.93
CA PHE A 214 -9.86 -4.49 22.22
C PHE A 214 -10.74 -4.02 21.08
N VAL A 215 -10.55 -4.61 19.89
CA VAL A 215 -11.36 -4.38 18.69
C VAL A 215 -12.04 -5.70 18.29
N SER A 216 -13.36 -5.72 18.25
CA SER A 216 -14.14 -6.92 17.94
C SER A 216 -13.90 -7.43 16.52
N ASN A 217 -13.83 -8.75 16.37
CA ASN A 217 -13.68 -9.41 15.07
C ASN A 217 -14.97 -9.42 14.24
N THR A 218 -16.13 -9.18 14.87
CA THR A 218 -17.44 -9.45 14.26
C THR A 218 -18.48 -8.36 14.51
N HIS A 219 -18.11 -7.24 15.14
CA HIS A 219 -19.09 -6.23 15.50
C HIS A 219 -19.68 -5.53 14.26
N PRO A 220 -21.01 -5.44 14.12
CA PRO A 220 -21.65 -4.82 12.96
C PRO A 220 -21.24 -3.37 12.72
N ALA A 221 -21.03 -2.58 13.78
CA ALA A 221 -20.59 -1.19 13.65
C ALA A 221 -19.21 -1.08 12.98
N ILE A 222 -18.25 -1.94 13.32
CA ILE A 222 -16.93 -1.97 12.69
C ILE A 222 -17.08 -2.33 11.20
N LYS A 223 -17.91 -3.35 10.91
CA LYS A 223 -18.18 -3.76 9.52
C LYS A 223 -18.82 -2.61 8.72
N ALA A 224 -19.72 -1.84 9.32
CA ALA A 224 -20.34 -0.68 8.68
C ALA A 224 -19.31 0.41 8.37
N ILE A 225 -18.43 0.73 9.34
CA ILE A 225 -17.33 1.69 9.14
C ILE A 225 -16.43 1.27 7.97
N LEU A 226 -16.15 -0.04 7.86
CA LEU A 226 -15.25 -0.58 6.85
C LEU A 226 -15.94 -0.95 5.53
N THR A 227 -17.25 -0.72 5.39
CA THR A 227 -17.98 -1.05 4.16
C THR A 227 -17.46 -0.18 3.00
N GLY A 228 -17.23 -0.81 1.84
CA GLY A 228 -16.65 -0.13 0.68
C GLY A 228 -15.12 0.03 0.74
N THR A 229 -14.47 -0.43 1.80
CA THR A 229 -13.00 -0.43 1.93
C THR A 229 -12.42 -1.82 1.65
N GLN A 230 -11.10 -1.88 1.41
CA GLN A 230 -10.37 -3.15 1.30
C GLN A 230 -10.41 -4.01 2.58
N TRP A 231 -10.71 -3.40 3.74
CA TRP A 231 -10.82 -4.11 5.02
C TRP A 231 -12.25 -4.51 5.39
N SER A 232 -13.21 -4.35 4.47
CA SER A 232 -14.62 -4.76 4.66
C SER A 232 -14.79 -6.23 5.07
N SER A 233 -13.78 -7.06 4.80
CA SER A 233 -13.63 -8.40 5.36
C SER A 233 -12.21 -8.62 5.86
N GLY A 234 -12.05 -9.30 6.99
CA GLY A 234 -10.73 -9.73 7.45
C GLY A 234 -9.89 -8.67 8.17
N TRP A 235 -10.45 -7.54 8.60
CA TRP A 235 -9.74 -6.47 9.31
C TRP A 235 -8.94 -6.95 10.53
N GLN A 236 -9.44 -7.98 11.23
CA GLN A 236 -8.75 -8.59 12.36
C GLN A 236 -7.37 -9.15 11.99
N ARG A 237 -7.19 -9.65 10.75
CA ARG A 237 -5.88 -10.16 10.29
C ARG A 237 -4.91 -9.02 10.04
N SER A 238 -5.37 -7.91 9.48
CA SER A 238 -4.54 -6.71 9.31
C SER A 238 -4.16 -6.15 10.68
N LEU A 239 -5.10 -5.95 11.60
CA LEU A 239 -4.81 -5.44 12.94
C LEU A 239 -3.80 -6.30 13.71
N LEU A 240 -3.82 -7.62 13.55
CA LEU A 240 -2.85 -8.54 14.19
C LEU A 240 -1.41 -8.39 13.69
N ARG A 241 -1.18 -7.68 12.57
CA ARG A 241 0.17 -7.39 12.08
C ARG A 241 0.81 -6.17 12.76
N LEU A 242 0.02 -5.40 13.53
CA LEU A 242 0.55 -4.28 14.30
C LEU A 242 1.48 -4.79 15.40
N THR A 243 2.56 -4.04 15.66
CA THR A 243 3.52 -4.37 16.71
C THR A 243 2.81 -4.50 18.07
N GLY A 244 2.98 -5.66 18.70
CA GLY A 244 2.39 -5.99 20.00
C GLY A 244 0.89 -6.31 19.97
N ALA A 245 0.26 -6.39 18.80
CA ALA A 245 -1.13 -6.81 18.70
C ALA A 245 -1.29 -8.30 18.97
N GLU A 246 -2.33 -8.67 19.71
CA GLU A 246 -2.58 -10.05 20.12
C GLU A 246 -4.03 -10.46 19.89
N ALA A 247 -4.24 -11.75 19.58
CA ALA A 247 -5.60 -12.28 19.52
C ALA A 247 -6.12 -12.54 20.93
N SER A 248 -7.35 -12.14 21.23
CA SER A 248 -7.91 -12.32 22.56
C SER A 248 -8.04 -13.81 22.92
N SER A 249 -7.39 -14.23 24.01
CA SER A 249 -7.42 -15.62 24.49
C SER A 249 -8.84 -16.04 24.88
N LYS A 250 -9.64 -15.12 25.44
CA LYS A 250 -11.06 -15.29 25.77
C LYS A 250 -11.93 -14.38 24.92
N ALA A 251 -13.23 -14.68 24.86
CA ALA A 251 -14.17 -13.77 24.25
C ALA A 251 -14.38 -12.55 25.17
N ILE A 252 -14.36 -11.36 24.58
CA ILE A 252 -14.50 -10.09 25.28
C ILE A 252 -15.95 -9.64 25.19
N ARG A 253 -16.51 -9.21 26.32
CA ARG A 253 -17.84 -8.61 26.38
C ARG A 253 -17.74 -7.14 25.98
N PHE A 254 -18.39 -6.77 24.88
CA PHE A 254 -18.52 -5.41 24.39
C PHE A 254 -19.80 -4.80 24.94
N GLU A 255 -20.97 -5.32 24.57
CA GLU A 255 -22.26 -4.94 25.17
C GLU A 255 -22.83 -6.05 26.05
N SER A 256 -23.94 -5.76 26.76
CA SER A 256 -24.63 -6.71 27.64
C SER A 256 -24.91 -8.08 26.99
N MET A 257 -25.20 -8.09 25.69
CA MET A 257 -25.50 -9.30 24.91
C MET A 257 -24.47 -9.61 23.81
N HIS A 258 -23.44 -8.77 23.64
CA HIS A 258 -22.44 -8.94 22.58
C HIS A 258 -21.09 -9.37 23.16
N VAL A 259 -20.75 -10.64 22.96
CA VAL A 259 -19.48 -11.25 23.37
C VAL A 259 -18.80 -11.82 22.13
N ALA A 260 -17.57 -11.40 21.85
CA ALA A 260 -16.87 -11.80 20.63
C ALA A 260 -15.35 -11.95 20.88
N LYS A 261 -14.69 -12.72 20.02
CA LYS A 261 -13.21 -12.66 19.91
C LYS A 261 -12.79 -11.29 19.40
N ALA A 262 -11.63 -10.84 19.82
CA ALA A 262 -11.12 -9.50 19.53
C ALA A 262 -9.63 -9.54 19.21
N VAL A 263 -9.15 -8.45 18.61
CA VAL A 263 -7.72 -8.11 18.55
C VAL A 263 -7.43 -7.11 19.66
N TYR A 264 -6.44 -7.40 20.49
CA TYR A 264 -5.89 -6.48 21.46
C TYR A 264 -4.82 -5.62 20.79
N LEU A 265 -4.91 -4.30 20.97
CA LEU A 265 -3.95 -3.30 20.49
C LEU A 265 -3.33 -2.60 21.70
N PRO A 266 -2.01 -2.68 21.90
CA PRO A 266 -1.33 -1.95 22.98
C PRO A 266 -1.45 -0.44 22.82
N ARG A 267 -1.40 0.28 23.95
CA ARG A 267 -1.40 1.75 23.96
C ARG A 267 -0.31 2.37 23.12
N ALA A 268 0.92 1.84 23.22
CA ALA A 268 2.09 2.35 22.52
C ALA A 268 1.87 2.36 20.99
N THR A 269 1.23 1.31 20.48
CA THR A 269 0.85 1.16 19.07
C THR A 269 -0.14 2.25 18.63
N LEU A 270 -1.07 2.62 19.50
CA LEU A 270 -2.10 3.64 19.23
C LEU A 270 -1.58 5.08 19.37
N GLU A 271 -0.59 5.31 20.23
CA GLU A 271 0.03 6.64 20.44
C GLU A 271 1.11 6.97 19.41
N GLY A 272 1.39 6.08 18.45
CA GLY A 272 2.42 6.28 17.43
C GLY A 272 3.85 6.28 18.00
N ARG A 273 4.05 5.75 19.21
CA ARG A 273 5.37 5.54 19.81
C ARG A 273 5.88 4.17 19.34
N GLN A 274 6.36 4.13 18.09
CA GLN A 274 7.12 3.01 17.54
C GLN A 274 8.60 3.37 17.45
#